data_AF-J4I9D3-F1
#
_entry.id   AF-J4I9D3-F1
#
_cell.length_a   1.000
_cell.length_b   1.000
_cell.length_c   1.000
_cell.angle_alpha   90.00
_cell.angle_beta   90.00
_cell.angle_gamma   90.00
#
_symmetry.space_group_name_H-M   'P 1'
#
loop_
_entity.id
_entity.type
_entity.pdbx_description
1 polymer ?
#
loop_
_entity_poly.entity_id
_entity_poly.type
_entity_poly.pdbx_seq_one_letter_code
_entity_poly.pdbx_strand_id
1 'polypeptide(L)'
;MFTPTAVPLAFLLLTPHQPAVLQADSCLSSSYYGQYGTQSLFIVNDTCLGSSTDDGLLSSGSVVPLVNFGDQQLVWIERQSVDDGIALFATEDITLFLDQLDVSRPDLATGSREQQILDTPSRSQILYSSPSHFLLSVSPSLALIIDTHLPRFWKAAPLPVSPVPYVAVSSAALERVRKLLASVKFDPVIASLIGDISIPQLRKDVRYLTGEDPLSPLESRHSFSEGARQAAVWLKAQFEETGASCELKPYLVGFSPNVIWYEFLPPSWRFA
;
A
#
# COMPACT_ATOMS: atom_id res chain seq x y z
N MET A 1 -18.20 -24.63 -44.05
CA MET A 1 -18.15 -25.26 -42.72
C MET A 1 -17.15 -24.45 -41.90
N PHE A 2 -17.64 -23.50 -41.11
CA PHE A 2 -16.77 -22.74 -40.20
C PHE A 2 -16.65 -23.57 -38.92
N THR A 3 -15.48 -24.11 -38.66
CA THR A 3 -15.15 -24.72 -37.37
C THR A 3 -15.17 -23.61 -36.33
N PRO A 4 -15.96 -23.71 -35.24
CA PRO A 4 -15.85 -22.77 -34.14
C PRO A 4 -14.45 -22.93 -33.54
N THR A 5 -13.66 -21.87 -33.62
CA THR A 5 -12.39 -21.75 -32.88
C THR A 5 -12.73 -21.80 -31.40
N ALA A 6 -12.45 -22.93 -30.76
CA ALA A 6 -12.54 -23.07 -29.32
C ALA A 6 -11.58 -22.05 -28.68
N VAL A 7 -12.13 -21.06 -27.98
CA VAL A 7 -11.35 -20.14 -27.16
C VAL A 7 -10.77 -20.98 -26.01
N PRO A 8 -9.45 -21.00 -25.80
CA PRO A 8 -8.88 -21.75 -24.68
C PRO A 8 -9.44 -21.17 -23.37
N LEU A 9 -10.06 -22.01 -22.56
CA LEU A 9 -10.48 -21.65 -21.21
C LEU A 9 -9.22 -21.47 -20.36
N ALA A 10 -9.03 -20.26 -19.86
CA ALA A 10 -8.00 -19.96 -18.88
C ALA A 10 -8.60 -20.08 -17.48
N PHE A 11 -7.83 -20.63 -16.56
CA PHE A 11 -8.20 -20.75 -15.16
C PHE A 11 -7.23 -19.92 -14.34
N LEU A 12 -7.81 -19.12 -13.45
CA LEU A 12 -7.07 -18.49 -12.39
C LEU A 12 -6.92 -19.50 -11.25
N LEU A 13 -5.68 -19.76 -10.86
CA LEU A 13 -5.33 -20.60 -9.73
C LEU A 13 -4.71 -19.74 -8.63
N LEU A 14 -5.31 -19.77 -7.45
CA LEU A 14 -4.84 -19.10 -6.23
C LEU A 14 -4.40 -20.15 -5.22
N THR A 15 -3.14 -20.14 -4.81
CA THR A 15 -2.61 -21.13 -3.85
C THR A 15 -1.78 -20.45 -2.78
N PRO A 16 -1.63 -21.03 -1.58
CA PRO A 16 -0.64 -20.56 -0.63
C PRO A 16 0.76 -20.50 -1.27
N HIS A 17 1.54 -19.47 -0.94
CA HIS A 17 2.88 -19.32 -1.52
C HIS A 17 3.81 -20.45 -1.08
N GLN A 18 4.23 -21.27 -2.05
CA GLN A 18 5.17 -22.36 -1.86
C GLN A 18 6.33 -22.21 -2.86
N PRO A 19 7.49 -21.68 -2.42
CA PRO A 19 8.65 -21.47 -3.29
C PRO A 19 9.11 -22.73 -4.04
N ALA A 20 8.91 -23.91 -3.45
CA ALA A 20 9.32 -25.19 -4.04
C ALA A 20 8.61 -25.48 -5.37
N VAL A 21 7.34 -25.09 -5.50
CA VAL A 21 6.54 -25.29 -6.72
C VAL A 21 7.01 -24.37 -7.85
N LEU A 22 7.47 -23.16 -7.49
CA LEU A 22 7.94 -22.14 -8.44
C LEU A 22 9.38 -22.37 -8.91
N GLN A 23 10.18 -23.10 -8.13
CA GLN A 23 11.55 -23.48 -8.49
C GLN A 23 11.62 -24.74 -9.34
N ALA A 24 10.55 -25.53 -9.39
CA ALA A 24 10.44 -26.65 -10.31
C ALA A 24 10.16 -26.11 -11.73
N ASP A 25 10.93 -26.57 -12.72
CA ASP A 25 10.66 -26.34 -14.15
C ASP A 25 9.35 -27.05 -14.53
N SER A 26 8.24 -26.37 -14.28
CA SER A 26 6.88 -26.88 -14.39
C SER A 26 6.03 -25.90 -15.17
N CYS A 27 4.84 -26.34 -15.61
CA CYS A 27 3.91 -25.42 -16.27
C CYS A 27 3.49 -24.25 -15.35
N LEU A 28 3.48 -24.46 -14.03
CA LEU A 28 3.15 -23.43 -13.04
C LEU A 28 4.17 -22.30 -12.97
N SER A 29 5.47 -22.61 -13.07
CA SER A 29 6.50 -21.55 -13.05
C SER A 29 6.39 -20.62 -14.27
N SER A 30 5.97 -21.17 -15.41
CA SER A 30 5.71 -20.39 -16.64
C SER A 30 4.39 -19.59 -16.63
N SER A 31 3.48 -19.94 -15.72
CA SER A 31 2.14 -19.36 -15.58
C SER A 31 2.00 -18.48 -14.34
N TYR A 32 3.10 -18.07 -13.71
CA TYR A 32 3.12 -17.29 -12.47
C TYR A 32 2.90 -15.80 -12.72
N TYR A 33 1.97 -15.17 -12.01
CA TYR A 33 1.61 -13.75 -12.15
C TYR A 33 2.00 -12.90 -10.94
N GLY A 34 2.53 -13.51 -9.88
CA GLY A 34 3.02 -12.80 -8.71
C GLY A 34 2.53 -13.35 -7.39
N GLN A 35 3.08 -12.78 -6.32
CA GLN A 35 2.70 -13.06 -4.95
C GLN A 35 1.92 -11.87 -4.41
N TYR A 36 0.74 -12.15 -3.87
CA TYR A 36 -0.16 -11.18 -3.30
C TYR A 36 -0.53 -11.60 -1.87
N GLY A 37 0.03 -10.90 -0.89
CA GLY A 37 0.02 -11.34 0.51
C GLY A 37 0.66 -12.72 0.68
N THR A 38 -0.13 -13.68 1.17
CA THR A 38 0.29 -15.08 1.37
C THR A 38 -0.06 -15.99 0.20
N GLN A 39 -0.69 -15.47 -0.85
CA GLN A 39 -1.16 -16.23 -1.99
C GLN A 39 -0.24 -16.02 -3.19
N SER A 40 -0.04 -17.09 -3.96
CA SER A 40 0.55 -17.05 -5.31
C SER A 40 -0.55 -17.18 -6.33
N LEU A 41 -0.46 -16.38 -7.37
CA LEU A 41 -1.47 -16.30 -8.41
C LEU A 41 -0.90 -16.83 -9.71
N PHE A 42 -1.65 -17.74 -10.34
CA PHE A 42 -1.30 -18.36 -11.61
C PHE A 42 -2.47 -18.24 -12.59
N ILE A 43 -2.16 -18.06 -13.86
CA ILE A 43 -3.16 -18.20 -14.94
C ILE A 43 -2.71 -19.37 -15.81
N VAL A 44 -3.48 -20.46 -15.73
CA VAL A 44 -3.16 -21.77 -16.31
C VAL A 44 -4.25 -22.19 -17.30
N ASN A 45 -3.92 -23.11 -18.20
CA ASN A 45 -4.90 -23.80 -19.03
C ASN A 45 -5.31 -25.14 -18.40
N ASP A 46 -6.32 -25.80 -18.97
CA ASP A 46 -6.81 -27.11 -18.52
C ASP A 46 -5.68 -28.16 -18.40
N THR A 47 -4.74 -28.18 -19.35
CA THR A 47 -3.67 -29.18 -19.39
C THR A 47 -2.65 -28.99 -18.27
N CYS A 48 -2.28 -27.74 -17.97
CA CYS A 48 -1.40 -27.43 -16.85
C CYS A 48 -2.10 -27.65 -15.50
N LEU A 49 -3.38 -27.31 -15.41
CA LEU A 49 -4.14 -27.54 -14.17
C LEU A 49 -4.23 -29.03 -13.84
N GLY A 50 -4.56 -29.88 -14.82
CA GLY A 50 -4.64 -31.33 -14.63
C GLY A 50 -3.31 -31.97 -14.22
N SER A 51 -2.21 -31.63 -14.91
CA SER A 51 -0.88 -32.14 -14.55
C SER A 51 -0.43 -31.69 -13.16
N SER A 52 -0.72 -30.44 -12.78
CA SER A 52 -0.35 -29.90 -11.47
C SER A 52 -1.09 -30.58 -10.32
N THR A 53 -2.34 -31.00 -10.53
CA THR A 53 -3.11 -31.76 -9.53
C THR A 53 -2.66 -33.21 -9.46
N ASP A 54 -2.35 -33.84 -10.59
CA ASP A 54 -1.94 -35.24 -10.66
C ASP A 54 -0.55 -35.47 -10.05
N ASP A 55 0.37 -34.51 -10.23
CA ASP A 55 1.72 -34.54 -9.66
C ASP A 55 1.74 -34.22 -8.15
N GLY A 56 0.58 -33.91 -7.55
CA GLY A 56 0.46 -33.59 -6.12
C GLY A 56 1.19 -32.30 -5.71
N LEU A 57 1.51 -31.43 -6.67
CA LEU A 57 2.23 -30.16 -6.44
C LEU A 57 1.38 -29.15 -5.67
N LEU A 58 0.05 -29.30 -5.70
CA LEU A 58 -0.90 -28.38 -5.08
C LEU A 58 -1.58 -29.04 -3.88
N SER A 59 -1.27 -28.56 -2.67
CA SER A 59 -1.90 -29.04 -1.44
C SER A 59 -3.26 -28.39 -1.15
N SER A 60 -3.43 -27.14 -1.59
CA SER A 60 -4.65 -26.35 -1.38
C SER A 60 -4.67 -25.15 -2.32
N GLY A 61 -5.87 -24.71 -2.70
CA GLY A 61 -6.04 -23.54 -3.56
C GLY A 61 -7.49 -23.34 -3.98
N SER A 62 -7.72 -22.23 -4.68
CA SER A 62 -8.98 -21.90 -5.33
C SER A 62 -8.77 -21.80 -6.84
N VAL A 63 -9.71 -22.37 -7.60
CA VAL A 63 -9.70 -22.31 -9.06
C VAL A 63 -10.91 -21.50 -9.49
N VAL A 64 -10.68 -20.45 -10.29
CA VAL A 64 -11.73 -19.60 -10.83
C VAL A 64 -11.63 -19.61 -12.37
N PRO A 65 -12.70 -19.98 -13.09
CA PRO A 65 -12.70 -19.92 -14.55
C PRO A 65 -12.67 -18.47 -15.01
N LEU A 66 -11.76 -18.14 -15.93
CA LEU A 66 -11.69 -16.82 -16.55
C LEU A 66 -12.43 -16.84 -17.88
N VAL A 67 -13.55 -16.13 -17.94
CA VAL A 67 -14.34 -15.96 -19.17
C VAL A 67 -14.10 -14.55 -19.71
N ASN A 68 -13.63 -14.43 -20.94
CA ASN A 68 -13.36 -13.14 -21.62
C ASN A 68 -12.32 -12.22 -20.94
N PHE A 69 -11.19 -12.79 -20.49
CA PHE A 69 -10.09 -12.03 -19.87
C PHE A 69 -9.34 -11.07 -20.82
N GLY A 70 -9.56 -11.13 -22.14
CA GLY A 70 -8.81 -10.33 -23.12
C GLY A 70 -9.04 -8.82 -23.03
N ASP A 71 -10.22 -8.39 -22.61
CA ASP A 71 -10.64 -6.97 -22.63
C ASP A 71 -10.69 -6.34 -21.22
N GLN A 72 -10.43 -7.11 -20.18
CA GLN A 72 -10.54 -6.68 -18.79
C GLN A 72 -9.21 -6.80 -18.05
N GLN A 73 -8.99 -5.87 -17.12
CA GLN A 73 -7.82 -5.85 -16.27
C GLN A 73 -8.15 -6.53 -14.93
N LEU A 74 -7.33 -7.50 -14.53
CA LEU A 74 -7.44 -8.10 -13.22
C LEU A 74 -6.77 -7.22 -12.17
N VAL A 75 -7.44 -7.02 -11.04
CA VAL A 75 -6.96 -6.21 -9.91
C VAL A 75 -7.13 -6.99 -8.62
N TRP A 76 -6.02 -7.16 -7.91
CA TRP A 76 -6.00 -7.71 -6.56
C TRP A 76 -6.23 -6.59 -5.54
N ILE A 77 -7.18 -6.79 -4.65
CA ILE A 77 -7.48 -5.91 -3.53
C ILE A 77 -7.12 -6.63 -2.23
N GLU A 78 -6.29 -6.01 -1.41
CA GLU A 78 -5.86 -6.57 -0.12
C GLU A 78 -6.04 -5.58 1.03
N ARG A 79 -6.43 -6.12 2.18
CA ARG A 79 -6.40 -5.39 3.43
C ARG A 79 -4.96 -5.30 3.94
N GLN A 80 -4.51 -4.08 4.22
CA GLN A 80 -3.22 -3.82 4.83
C GLN A 80 -3.20 -4.33 6.27
N SER A 81 -2.10 -4.95 6.68
CA SER A 81 -1.86 -5.32 8.08
C SER A 81 -1.61 -4.04 8.88
N VAL A 82 -2.61 -3.64 9.66
CA VAL A 82 -2.54 -2.47 10.56
C VAL A 82 -2.76 -2.95 11.98
N ASP A 83 -2.07 -2.32 12.93
CA ASP A 83 -2.27 -2.58 14.35
C ASP A 83 -3.75 -2.38 14.73
N ASP A 84 -4.31 -3.34 15.47
CA ASP A 84 -5.73 -3.34 15.85
C ASP A 84 -6.11 -2.05 16.59
N GLY A 85 -5.19 -1.45 17.35
CA GLY A 85 -5.42 -0.18 18.05
C GLY A 85 -5.68 1.02 17.11
N ILE A 86 -5.20 0.96 15.88
CA ILE A 86 -5.42 1.96 14.83
C ILE A 86 -6.66 1.60 14.01
N ALA A 87 -6.91 0.31 13.79
CA ALA A 87 -8.03 -0.21 13.01
C ALA A 87 -9.40 0.08 13.65
N LEU A 88 -9.46 0.26 14.98
CA LEU A 88 -10.69 0.59 15.73
C LEU A 88 -11.41 1.86 15.22
N PHE A 89 -10.69 2.77 14.56
CA PHE A 89 -11.24 4.02 14.02
C PHE A 89 -11.61 3.96 12.53
N ALA A 90 -11.41 2.81 11.86
CA ALA A 90 -11.77 2.62 10.46
C ALA A 90 -12.96 1.67 10.34
N THR A 91 -14.16 2.21 10.56
CA THR A 91 -15.42 1.57 10.17
C THR A 91 -15.76 1.93 8.71
N GLU A 92 -14.92 1.53 7.77
CA GLU A 92 -15.24 1.63 6.35
C GLU A 92 -15.44 0.20 5.80
N ASP A 93 -16.66 -0.08 5.34
CA ASP A 93 -17.04 -1.39 4.87
C ASP A 93 -16.71 -1.52 3.38
N ILE A 94 -15.68 -2.31 3.06
CA ILE A 94 -15.27 -2.62 1.70
C ILE A 94 -16.41 -3.25 0.89
N THR A 95 -17.38 -3.90 1.54
CA THR A 95 -18.51 -4.51 0.84
C THR A 95 -19.40 -3.47 0.16
N LEU A 96 -19.58 -2.29 0.77
CA LEU A 96 -20.33 -1.19 0.14
C LEU A 96 -19.64 -0.67 -1.13
N PHE A 97 -18.31 -0.64 -1.13
CA PHE A 97 -17.54 -0.28 -2.32
C PHE A 97 -17.68 -1.35 -3.41
N LEU A 98 -17.59 -2.62 -3.04
CA LEU A 98 -17.75 -3.74 -3.98
C LEU A 98 -19.16 -3.82 -4.57
N ASP A 99 -20.20 -3.55 -3.77
CA ASP A 99 -21.57 -3.47 -4.25
C ASP A 99 -21.74 -2.33 -5.26
N GLN A 100 -21.09 -1.17 -5.04
CA GLN A 100 -21.11 -0.06 -6.01
C GLN A 100 -20.41 -0.41 -7.33
N LEU A 101 -19.43 -1.32 -7.31
CA LEU A 101 -18.79 -1.82 -8.52
C LEU A 101 -19.65 -2.83 -9.28
N ASP A 102 -20.49 -3.61 -8.58
CA ASP A 102 -21.37 -4.63 -9.15
C ASP A 102 -22.72 -4.05 -9.64
N VAL A 103 -23.15 -2.90 -9.09
CA VAL A 103 -24.36 -2.19 -9.53
C VAL A 103 -24.13 -1.54 -10.90
N SER A 104 -24.47 -2.32 -11.93
CA SER A 104 -24.98 -1.78 -13.19
C SER A 104 -26.09 -0.79 -12.87
N ARG A 105 -25.81 0.52 -12.95
CA ARG A 105 -26.83 1.57 -12.80
C ARG A 105 -27.86 1.37 -13.92
N PRO A 106 -29.13 1.01 -13.65
CA PRO A 106 -30.15 1.23 -14.65
C PRO A 106 -30.30 2.74 -14.76
N ASP A 107 -30.19 3.29 -15.97
CA ASP A 107 -30.46 4.69 -16.25
C ASP A 107 -31.79 5.10 -15.59
N LEU A 108 -31.70 5.87 -14.51
CA LEU A 108 -32.84 6.64 -14.03
C LEU A 108 -33.04 7.75 -15.05
N ALA A 109 -33.92 7.47 -16.00
CA ALA A 109 -34.51 8.43 -16.91
C ALA A 109 -35.13 9.58 -16.11
N THR A 110 -34.40 10.68 -15.99
CA THR A 110 -34.97 12.02 -15.80
C THR A 110 -34.22 12.97 -16.70
N GLY A 111 -34.97 13.55 -17.65
CA GLY A 111 -34.41 14.15 -18.85
C GLY A 111 -33.54 15.38 -18.59
N SER A 112 -32.31 15.30 -19.10
CA SER A 112 -31.61 16.45 -19.68
C SER A 112 -30.83 15.94 -20.89
N ARG A 113 -30.85 16.73 -21.97
CA ARG A 113 -30.07 16.45 -23.17
C ARG A 113 -28.62 16.78 -22.88
N GLU A 114 -27.85 15.79 -22.42
CA GLU A 114 -26.39 15.85 -22.45
C GLU A 114 -25.82 14.57 -23.08
N GLN A 115 -24.65 14.74 -23.68
CA GLN A 115 -23.97 13.87 -24.62
C GLN A 115 -23.94 12.40 -24.16
N GLN A 116 -24.58 11.53 -24.93
CA GLN A 116 -24.52 10.08 -24.71
C GLN A 116 -23.20 9.55 -25.28
N ILE A 117 -22.19 9.41 -24.41
CA ILE A 117 -20.96 8.70 -24.74
C ILE A 117 -21.36 7.23 -24.93
N LEU A 118 -21.01 6.65 -26.08
CA LEU A 118 -21.07 5.20 -26.33
C LEU A 118 -20.03 4.52 -25.44
N ASP A 119 -20.31 4.42 -24.15
CA ASP A 119 -19.49 3.65 -23.22
C ASP A 119 -20.09 2.25 -23.16
N THR A 120 -19.38 1.28 -23.74
CA THR A 120 -19.70 -0.13 -23.58
C THR A 120 -19.72 -0.42 -22.08
N PRO A 121 -20.81 -1.00 -21.51
CA PRO A 121 -20.89 -1.28 -20.09
C PRO A 121 -19.80 -2.28 -19.75
N SER A 122 -18.69 -1.77 -19.24
CA SER A 122 -17.56 -2.58 -18.81
C SER A 122 -17.97 -3.18 -17.47
N ARG A 123 -18.56 -4.37 -17.52
CA ARG A 123 -19.04 -5.07 -16.33
C ARG A 123 -17.85 -5.42 -15.45
N SER A 124 -17.76 -4.79 -14.29
CA SER A 124 -16.84 -5.23 -13.25
C SER A 124 -17.39 -6.52 -12.65
N GLN A 125 -16.53 -7.50 -12.36
CA GLN A 125 -16.92 -8.77 -11.76
C GLN A 125 -15.98 -9.13 -10.62
N ILE A 126 -16.54 -9.57 -9.51
CA ILE A 126 -15.78 -10.19 -8.41
C ILE A 126 -15.51 -11.64 -8.79
N LEU A 127 -14.24 -12.00 -8.97
CA LEU A 127 -13.80 -13.35 -9.34
C LEU A 127 -13.48 -14.20 -8.10
N TYR A 128 -12.93 -13.57 -7.07
CA TYR A 128 -12.59 -14.22 -5.81
C TYR A 128 -12.86 -13.28 -4.65
N SER A 129 -13.41 -13.81 -3.56
CA SER A 129 -13.67 -13.06 -2.33
C SER A 129 -13.24 -13.84 -1.10
N SER A 130 -12.65 -13.11 -0.17
CA SER A 130 -12.18 -13.56 1.13
C SER A 130 -12.30 -12.39 2.11
N PRO A 131 -12.38 -12.61 3.44
CA PRO A 131 -12.51 -11.51 4.40
C PRO A 131 -11.42 -10.43 4.32
N SER A 132 -10.24 -10.77 3.79
CA SER A 132 -9.09 -9.85 3.68
C SER A 132 -8.61 -9.60 2.26
N HIS A 133 -9.19 -10.28 1.25
CA HIS A 133 -8.72 -10.21 -0.13
C HIS A 133 -9.86 -10.33 -1.14
N PHE A 134 -9.77 -9.60 -2.24
CA PHE A 134 -10.68 -9.72 -3.37
C PHE A 134 -9.88 -9.72 -4.67
N LEU A 135 -10.34 -10.48 -5.65
CA LEU A 135 -9.86 -10.34 -7.02
C LEU A 135 -11.01 -9.86 -7.89
N LEU A 136 -10.78 -8.73 -8.56
CA LEU A 136 -11.74 -8.11 -9.44
C LEU A 136 -11.27 -8.21 -10.88
N SER A 137 -12.22 -8.41 -11.79
CA SER A 137 -12.09 -8.12 -13.21
C SER A 137 -12.76 -6.79 -13.47
N VAL A 138 -12.01 -5.79 -13.93
CA VAL A 138 -12.52 -4.42 -14.12
C VAL A 138 -12.12 -3.89 -15.50
N SER A 139 -12.72 -2.78 -15.92
CA SER A 139 -12.26 -2.08 -17.12
C SER A 139 -10.82 -1.56 -16.91
N PRO A 140 -10.00 -1.47 -17.98
CA PRO A 140 -8.68 -0.85 -17.89
C PRO A 140 -8.71 0.60 -17.38
N SER A 141 -9.77 1.35 -17.69
CA SER A 141 -9.96 2.72 -17.20
C SER A 141 -10.19 2.78 -15.69
N LEU A 142 -11.00 1.86 -15.14
CA LEU A 142 -11.25 1.78 -13.70
C LEU A 142 -10.02 1.27 -12.95
N ALA A 143 -9.28 0.32 -13.50
CA ALA A 143 -8.06 -0.20 -12.89
C ALA A 143 -7.00 0.88 -12.58
N LEU A 144 -6.99 1.98 -13.35
CA LEU A 144 -6.05 3.10 -13.17
C LEU A 144 -6.41 4.04 -12.01
N ILE A 145 -7.68 4.05 -11.57
CA ILE A 145 -8.18 4.99 -10.56
C ILE A 145 -8.75 4.30 -9.33
N ILE A 146 -8.85 2.96 -9.33
CA ILE A 146 -9.52 2.20 -8.28
C ILE A 146 -8.89 2.43 -6.91
N ASP A 147 -7.57 2.65 -6.84
CA ASP A 147 -6.82 2.94 -5.63
C ASP A 147 -7.25 4.25 -4.95
N THR A 148 -7.73 5.22 -5.72
CA THR A 148 -8.22 6.52 -5.20
C THR A 148 -9.58 6.42 -4.50
N HIS A 149 -10.34 5.36 -4.79
CA HIS A 149 -11.68 5.13 -4.26
C HIS A 149 -11.74 4.04 -3.19
N LEU A 150 -10.61 3.34 -2.97
CA LEU A 150 -10.56 2.31 -1.95
C LEU A 150 -10.69 2.91 -0.54
N PRO A 151 -11.43 2.24 0.35
CA PRO A 151 -11.43 2.55 1.76
C PRO A 151 -10.03 2.55 2.36
N ARG A 152 -9.88 3.24 3.49
CA ARG A 152 -8.64 3.24 4.25
C ARG A 152 -8.23 1.81 4.62
N PHE A 153 -6.92 1.57 4.57
CA PHE A 153 -6.30 0.27 4.82
C PHE A 153 -6.59 -0.81 3.78
N TRP A 154 -7.13 -0.45 2.61
CA TRP A 154 -7.17 -1.34 1.45
C TRP A 154 -6.22 -0.85 0.38
N LYS A 155 -5.64 -1.80 -0.35
CA LYS A 155 -4.71 -1.53 -1.45
C LYS A 155 -5.14 -2.31 -2.69
N ALA A 156 -5.10 -1.64 -3.83
CA ALA A 156 -5.24 -2.28 -5.13
C ALA A 156 -3.86 -2.53 -5.74
N ALA A 157 -3.72 -3.67 -6.41
CA ALA A 157 -2.57 -4.02 -7.22
C ALA A 157 -3.07 -4.65 -8.54
N PRO A 158 -2.92 -3.97 -9.68
CA PRO A 158 -3.24 -4.58 -10.97
C PRO A 158 -2.29 -5.75 -11.22
N LEU A 159 -2.83 -6.83 -11.78
CA LEU A 159 -2.02 -7.97 -12.20
C LEU A 159 -1.24 -7.63 -13.47
N PRO A 160 -0.03 -8.17 -13.65
CA PRO A 160 0.69 -8.03 -14.90
C PRO A 160 -0.09 -8.70 -16.05
N VAL A 161 0.05 -8.18 -17.27
CA VAL A 161 -0.65 -8.70 -18.45
C VAL A 161 -0.11 -10.07 -18.89
N SER A 162 1.15 -10.33 -18.57
CA SER A 162 1.87 -11.57 -18.88
C SER A 162 2.47 -12.18 -17.62
N PRO A 163 2.78 -13.49 -17.61
CA PRO A 163 3.50 -14.13 -16.50
C PRO A 163 4.82 -13.42 -16.21
N VAL A 164 5.20 -13.38 -14.94
CA VAL A 164 6.46 -12.80 -14.44
C VAL A 164 7.37 -13.93 -13.95
N PRO A 165 8.69 -13.84 -14.17
CA PRO A 165 9.61 -14.85 -13.66
C PRO A 165 9.68 -14.79 -12.14
N TYR A 166 9.61 -15.95 -11.48
CA TYR A 166 9.84 -16.02 -10.03
C TYR A 166 11.33 -15.84 -9.73
N VAL A 167 11.66 -14.78 -8.97
CA VAL A 167 13.02 -14.55 -8.47
C VAL A 167 13.05 -14.91 -7.00
N ALA A 168 13.63 -16.06 -6.69
CA ALA A 168 13.78 -16.50 -5.31
C ALA A 168 14.70 -15.56 -4.52
N VAL A 169 14.29 -15.22 -3.30
CA VAL A 169 15.15 -14.48 -2.36
C VAL A 169 16.33 -15.39 -1.98
N SER A 170 17.55 -14.88 -2.11
CA SER A 170 18.75 -15.68 -1.81
C SER A 170 18.80 -16.08 -0.33
N SER A 171 19.30 -17.28 -0.07
CA SER A 171 19.48 -17.80 1.30
C SER A 171 20.34 -16.88 2.15
N ALA A 172 21.38 -16.26 1.57
CA ALA A 172 22.23 -15.29 2.25
C ALA A 172 21.47 -14.03 2.69
N ALA A 173 20.53 -13.52 1.88
CA ALA A 173 19.70 -12.38 2.25
C ALA A 173 18.72 -12.74 3.38
N LEU A 174 18.13 -13.93 3.33
CA LEU A 174 17.26 -14.45 4.39
C LEU A 174 18.03 -14.61 5.71
N GLU A 175 19.23 -15.18 5.68
CA GLU A 175 20.08 -15.33 6.86
C GLU A 175 20.50 -13.98 7.44
N ARG A 176 20.81 -12.99 6.59
CA ARG A 176 21.10 -11.63 7.06
C ARG A 176 19.91 -11.04 7.82
N VAL A 177 18.70 -11.15 7.28
CA VAL A 177 17.48 -10.64 7.94
C VAL A 177 17.23 -11.41 9.23
N ARG A 178 17.35 -12.74 9.24
CA ARG A 178 17.22 -13.56 10.46
C ARG A 178 18.21 -13.13 11.55
N LYS A 179 19.46 -12.87 11.18
CA LYS A 179 20.49 -12.39 12.11
C LYS A 179 20.16 -11.01 12.68
N LEU A 180 19.64 -10.09 11.85
CA LEU A 180 19.19 -8.78 12.32
C LEU A 180 17.99 -8.91 13.26
N LEU A 181 16.97 -9.69 12.87
CA LEU A 181 15.78 -9.92 13.69
C LEU A 181 16.12 -10.60 15.03
N ALA A 182 17.15 -11.46 15.08
CA ALA A 182 17.64 -12.03 16.34
C ALA A 182 18.25 -10.98 17.29
N SER A 183 18.72 -9.85 16.76
CA SER A 183 19.26 -8.73 17.54
C SER A 183 18.21 -7.69 17.94
N VAL A 184 17.10 -7.59 17.18
CA VAL A 184 15.99 -6.69 17.50
C VAL A 184 15.25 -7.25 18.71
N LYS A 185 15.33 -6.53 19.82
CA LYS A 185 14.58 -6.85 21.04
C LYS A 185 13.68 -5.69 21.39
N PHE A 186 12.54 -6.01 22.00
CA PHE A 186 11.69 -5.00 22.61
C PHE A 186 12.47 -4.28 23.70
N ASP A 187 12.55 -2.95 23.58
CA ASP A 187 13.12 -2.08 24.58
C ASP A 187 11.98 -1.30 25.25
N PRO A 188 11.66 -1.58 26.52
CA PRO A 188 10.56 -0.90 27.22
C PRO A 188 10.80 0.60 27.37
N VAL A 189 12.06 1.06 27.39
CA VAL A 189 12.39 2.49 27.48
C VAL A 189 12.06 3.20 26.18
N ILE A 190 12.43 2.60 25.04
CA ILE A 190 12.06 3.15 23.71
C ILE A 190 10.54 3.13 23.56
N ALA A 191 9.87 2.04 23.98
CA ALA A 191 8.42 1.93 23.90
C ALA A 191 7.72 3.00 24.74
N SER A 192 8.19 3.27 25.97
CA SER A 192 7.61 4.34 26.80
C SER A 192 7.86 5.72 26.19
N LEU A 193 9.06 5.99 25.67
CA LEU A 193 9.36 7.27 25.01
C LEU A 193 8.46 7.53 23.80
N ILE A 194 8.16 6.51 23.00
CA ILE A 194 7.21 6.62 21.88
C ILE A 194 5.78 6.84 22.40
N GLY A 195 5.39 6.15 23.47
CA GLY A 195 4.07 6.31 24.11
C GLY A 195 3.84 7.70 24.69
N ASP A 196 4.90 8.40 25.10
CA ASP A 196 4.85 9.74 25.66
C ASP A 196 4.76 10.85 24.59
N ILE A 197 4.87 10.51 23.29
CA ILE A 197 4.73 11.49 22.19
C ILE A 197 3.29 12.01 22.13
N SER A 198 3.11 13.29 22.42
CA SER A 198 1.80 13.94 22.44
C SER A 198 1.34 14.37 21.04
N ILE A 199 0.37 13.65 20.47
CA ILE A 199 -0.30 14.04 19.22
C ILE A 199 -0.94 15.45 19.31
N PRO A 200 -1.60 15.85 20.41
CA PRO A 200 -2.10 17.22 20.56
C PRO A 200 -1.01 18.28 20.47
N GLN A 201 0.16 18.03 21.06
CA GLN A 201 1.29 18.95 20.99
C GLN A 201 1.83 19.04 19.55
N LEU A 202 2.05 17.89 18.89
CA LEU A 202 2.49 17.87 17.48
C LEU A 202 1.53 18.66 16.57
N ARG A 203 0.22 18.50 16.77
CA ARG A 203 -0.78 19.25 15.98
C ARG A 203 -0.70 20.75 16.29
N LYS A 204 -0.50 21.15 17.54
CA LYS A 204 -0.31 22.55 17.93
C LYS A 204 0.92 23.14 17.27
N ASP A 205 2.05 22.43 17.29
CA ASP A 205 3.31 22.87 16.69
C ASP A 205 3.18 23.01 15.17
N VAL A 206 2.53 22.05 14.51
CA VAL A 206 2.23 22.14 13.07
C VAL A 206 1.37 23.36 12.78
N ARG A 207 0.28 23.59 13.53
CA ARG A 207 -0.60 24.75 13.31
C ARG A 207 0.10 26.08 13.54
N TYR A 208 0.96 26.16 14.55
CA TYR A 208 1.79 27.34 14.77
C TYR A 208 2.71 27.57 13.57
N LEU A 209 3.45 26.54 13.14
CA LEU A 209 4.38 26.65 12.02
C LEU A 209 3.69 26.90 10.67
N THR A 210 2.46 26.43 10.45
CA THR A 210 1.69 26.71 9.22
C THR A 210 0.98 28.06 9.23
N GLY A 211 0.93 28.76 10.37
CA GLY A 211 0.20 30.02 10.50
C GLY A 211 -1.30 29.84 10.74
N GLU A 212 -1.77 28.61 10.98
CA GLU A 212 -3.18 28.30 11.28
C GLU A 212 -3.57 28.57 12.74
N ASP A 213 -2.57 28.73 13.61
CA ASP A 213 -2.78 29.17 14.99
C ASP A 213 -2.93 30.71 15.02
N PRO A 214 -4.00 31.27 15.62
CA PRO A 214 -4.17 32.72 15.75
C PRO A 214 -3.01 33.43 16.48
N LEU A 215 -2.22 32.70 17.27
CA LEU A 215 -1.04 33.23 17.97
C LEU A 215 0.24 33.17 17.10
N SER A 216 0.17 32.55 15.92
CA SER A 216 1.30 32.47 15.01
C SER A 216 1.38 33.72 14.13
N PRO A 217 2.51 34.45 14.15
CA PRO A 217 2.74 35.58 13.25
C PRO A 217 3.19 35.13 11.85
N LEU A 218 3.24 33.81 11.57
CA LEU A 218 3.87 33.27 10.38
C LEU A 218 2.92 33.26 9.18
N GLU A 219 3.17 34.11 8.18
CA GLU A 219 2.46 34.07 6.90
C GLU A 219 3.12 33.14 5.88
N SER A 220 4.45 33.06 5.90
CA SER A 220 5.22 32.19 4.99
C SER A 220 6.52 31.72 5.61
N ARG A 221 6.90 30.48 5.29
CA ARG A 221 8.17 29.85 5.70
C ARG A 221 9.12 29.58 4.54
N HIS A 222 8.96 30.25 3.40
CA HIS A 222 9.96 30.16 2.34
C HIS A 222 11.31 30.68 2.85
N SER A 223 12.42 30.13 2.39
CA SER A 223 13.76 30.33 2.98
C SER A 223 14.25 31.79 3.10
N PHE A 224 13.64 32.71 2.38
CA PHE A 224 13.94 34.15 2.36
C PHE A 224 12.89 35.02 3.07
N SER A 225 11.84 34.41 3.64
CA SER A 225 10.77 35.16 4.28
C SER A 225 11.19 35.59 5.67
N GLU A 226 10.58 36.67 6.15
CA GLU A 226 10.66 37.04 7.55
C GLU A 226 10.07 35.93 8.45
N GLY A 227 8.97 35.31 8.03
CA GLY A 227 8.37 34.20 8.78
C GLY A 227 9.30 32.99 8.94
N ALA A 228 10.17 32.69 7.98
CA ALA A 228 11.13 31.59 8.13
C ALA A 228 12.17 31.88 9.22
N ARG A 229 12.57 33.15 9.40
CA ARG A 229 13.48 33.57 10.49
C ARG A 229 12.77 33.53 11.84
N GLN A 230 11.52 34.00 11.89
CA GLN A 230 10.70 33.93 13.09
C GLN A 230 10.43 32.49 13.53
N ALA A 231 10.16 31.60 12.57
CA ALA A 231 10.00 30.17 12.82
C ALA A 231 11.28 29.55 13.41
N ALA A 232 12.46 29.92 12.91
CA ALA A 232 13.73 29.44 13.46
C ALA A 232 13.95 29.91 14.90
N VAL A 233 13.62 31.17 15.22
CA VAL A 233 13.67 31.70 16.59
C VAL A 233 12.69 30.98 17.50
N TRP A 234 11.46 30.75 17.03
CA TRP A 234 10.44 30.03 17.78
C TRP A 234 10.87 28.58 18.07
N LEU A 235 11.36 27.84 17.06
CA LEU A 235 11.88 26.48 17.23
C LEU A 235 13.02 26.42 18.24
N LYS A 236 13.94 27.38 18.19
CA LYS A 236 15.01 27.50 19.18
C LYS A 236 14.45 27.64 20.59
N ALA A 237 13.46 28.52 20.80
CA ALA A 237 12.85 28.70 22.11
C ALA A 237 12.17 27.41 22.61
N GLN A 238 11.44 26.71 21.74
CA GLN A 238 10.80 25.43 22.09
C GLN A 238 11.80 24.35 22.49
N PHE A 239 12.95 24.24 21.81
CA PHE A 239 14.00 23.30 22.21
C PHE A 239 14.71 23.73 23.50
N GLU A 240 14.93 25.02 23.72
CA GLU A 240 15.55 25.51 24.96
C GLU A 240 14.65 25.32 26.18
N GLU A 241 13.32 25.37 26.02
CA GLU A 241 12.34 25.04 27.06
C GLU A 241 12.46 23.60 27.57
N THR A 242 12.95 22.67 26.74
CA THR A 242 13.22 21.28 27.17
C THR A 242 14.56 21.11 27.87
N GLY A 243 15.33 22.20 28.04
CA GLY A 243 16.68 22.19 28.61
C GLY A 243 17.80 21.89 27.62
N ALA A 244 17.52 21.83 26.31
CA ALA A 244 18.55 21.68 25.29
C ALA A 244 19.30 23.01 25.07
N SER A 245 20.58 22.93 24.70
CA SER A 245 21.34 24.12 24.29
C SER A 245 21.24 24.29 22.79
N CYS A 246 20.82 25.47 22.32
CA CYS A 246 20.58 25.69 20.89
C CYS A 246 21.30 26.92 20.34
N GLU A 247 21.70 26.86 19.08
CA GLU A 247 22.21 28.01 18.33
C GLU A 247 21.48 28.20 17.00
N LEU A 248 21.34 29.45 16.57
CA LEU A 248 20.94 29.79 15.21
C LEU A 248 22.20 29.95 14.38
N LYS A 249 22.42 29.04 13.43
CA LYS A 249 23.58 29.06 12.55
C LYS A 249 23.20 29.73 11.22
N PRO A 250 23.67 30.96 10.95
CA PRO A 250 23.39 31.64 9.69
C PRO A 250 23.99 30.85 8.51
N TYR A 251 23.26 30.75 7.41
CA TYR A 251 23.77 30.17 6.17
C TYR A 251 24.24 31.26 5.19
N LEU A 252 23.32 32.13 4.76
CA LEU A 252 23.58 33.24 3.87
C LEU A 252 22.78 34.48 4.31
N VAL A 253 23.26 35.66 3.91
CA VAL A 253 22.56 36.92 4.19
C VAL A 253 21.18 36.88 3.53
N GLY A 254 20.13 37.17 4.30
CA GLY A 254 18.75 37.15 3.84
C GLY A 254 18.06 35.77 3.88
N PHE A 255 18.78 34.69 4.20
CA PHE A 255 18.20 33.37 4.43
C PHE A 255 17.85 33.14 5.89
N SER A 256 16.89 32.25 6.13
CA SER A 256 16.62 31.71 7.46
C SER A 256 17.81 30.89 7.98
N PRO A 257 18.18 31.04 9.27
CA PRO A 257 19.25 30.25 9.88
C PRO A 257 18.81 28.81 10.12
N ASN A 258 19.79 27.91 10.24
CA ASN A 258 19.54 26.57 10.77
C ASN A 258 19.41 26.62 12.29
N VAL A 259 18.50 25.84 12.86
CA VAL A 259 18.41 25.64 14.31
C VAL A 259 19.19 24.39 14.66
N ILE A 260 20.30 24.55 15.37
CA ILE A 260 21.15 23.44 15.82
C ILE A 260 20.95 23.29 17.32
N TRP A 261 20.61 22.09 17.78
CA TRP A 261 20.51 21.77 19.19
C TRP A 261 21.63 20.80 19.57
N TYR A 262 22.13 20.95 20.79
CA TYR A 262 23.15 20.12 21.39
C TYR A 262 22.54 19.38 22.58
N GLU A 263 22.76 18.08 22.60
CA GLU A 263 22.45 17.26 23.76
C GLU A 263 23.50 17.48 24.85
N PHE A 264 23.06 17.82 26.06
CA PHE A 264 23.92 17.76 27.23
C PHE A 264 24.11 16.30 27.62
N LEU A 265 25.00 15.58 26.92
CA LEU A 265 25.43 14.26 27.37
C LEU A 265 26.05 14.41 28.76
N PRO A 266 25.49 13.75 29.80
CA PRO A 266 26.13 13.71 31.11
C PRO A 266 27.57 13.19 30.94
N PRO A 267 28.55 13.67 31.73
CA PRO A 267 29.95 13.24 31.62
C PRO A 267 30.14 11.71 31.63
N SER A 268 29.21 10.96 32.23
CA SER A 268 29.21 9.49 32.28
C SER A 268 28.95 8.79 30.95
N TRP A 269 28.54 9.51 29.91
CA TRP A 269 28.29 8.95 28.56
C TRP A 269 29.38 9.34 27.55
N ARG A 270 30.43 10.05 27.99
CA ARG A 270 31.61 10.31 27.17
C ARG A 270 32.62 9.18 27.40
N PHE A 271 32.71 8.29 26.41
CA PHE A 271 33.63 7.15 26.28
C PHE A 271 33.28 5.89 27.09
N ALA A 272 32.68 4.93 26.38
CA ALA A 272 32.98 3.51 26.46
C ALA A 272 33.09 2.97 25.02
#